data_AF-A0A0T2ICQ8-F1
#
_entry.id   AF-A0A0T2ICQ8-F1
#
_cell.length_a   1.000
_cell.length_b   1.000
_cell.length_c   1.000
_cell.angle_alpha   90.00
_cell.angle_beta   90.00
_cell.angle_gamma   90.00
#
_symmetry.space_group_name_H-M   'P 1'
#
loop_
_entity.id
_entity.type
_entity.pdbx_description
1 polymer ?
#
loop_
_entity_poly.entity_id
_entity_poly.type
_entity_poly.pdbx_seq_one_letter_code
_entity_poly.pdbx_strand_id
1 'polypeptide(L)'
;MSRAHTVDHQARLRLLEAQRAESQALREVGKVAHRLDSLVGRLHAIDLELAMAESDLVSVSGLSRAAQLLERQPRELRRRVKLAAQAAGDDKPPGARPAAGTGTSPGAHPSTT
;
A
#
# COMPACT_ATOMS: atom_id res chain seq x y z
N MET A 1 29.88 5.23 -58.02
CA MET A 1 29.92 6.01 -56.76
C MET A 1 28.84 5.52 -55.77
N SER A 2 28.81 4.22 -55.43
CA SER A 2 27.61 3.62 -54.81
C SER A 2 27.81 3.12 -53.37
N ARG A 3 29.02 3.26 -52.79
CA ARG A 3 29.37 2.71 -51.47
C ARG A 3 28.93 3.58 -50.29
N ALA A 4 28.90 4.91 -50.43
CA ALA A 4 28.54 5.82 -49.35
C ALA A 4 27.07 5.65 -48.93
N HIS A 5 26.15 5.64 -49.91
CA HIS A 5 24.72 5.49 -49.66
C HIS A 5 24.32 4.14 -49.05
N THR A 6 25.03 3.06 -49.38
CA THR A 6 24.76 1.74 -48.78
C THR A 6 25.23 1.66 -47.33
N VAL A 7 26.36 2.31 -47.01
CA VAL A 7 26.87 2.42 -45.63
C VAL A 7 25.91 3.25 -44.77
N ASP A 8 25.38 4.35 -45.32
CA ASP A 8 24.38 5.18 -44.62
C ASP A 8 23.05 4.43 -44.40
N HIS A 9 22.62 3.64 -45.38
CA HIS A 9 21.42 2.81 -45.24
C HIS A 9 21.60 1.72 -44.16
N GLN A 10 22.74 1.02 -44.14
CA GLN A 10 23.03 0.02 -43.12
C GLN A 10 23.17 0.63 -41.71
N ALA A 11 23.80 1.80 -41.58
CA ALA A 11 23.88 2.54 -40.33
C ALA A 11 22.48 2.91 -39.81
N ARG A 12 21.60 3.37 -40.70
CA ARG A 12 20.20 3.67 -40.37
C ARG A 12 19.43 2.43 -39.90
N LEU A 13 19.61 1.28 -40.54
CA LEU A 13 18.97 0.03 -40.12
C LEU A 13 19.43 -0.40 -38.71
N ARG A 14 20.74 -0.36 -38.45
CA ARG A 14 21.28 -0.67 -37.11
C ARG A 14 20.77 0.27 -36.04
N LEU A 15 20.62 1.56 -36.34
CA LEU A 15 20.04 2.52 -35.41
C LEU A 15 18.58 2.20 -35.09
N LEU A 16 17.77 1.86 -36.10
CA LEU A 16 16.37 1.48 -35.89
C LEU A 16 16.25 0.17 -35.10
N GLU A 17 17.11 -0.80 -35.35
CA GLU A 17 17.19 -2.04 -34.57
C GLU A 17 17.57 -1.76 -33.11
N ALA A 18 18.58 -0.92 -32.88
CA ALA A 18 18.97 -0.50 -31.54
C ALA A 18 17.83 0.21 -30.79
N GLN A 19 17.14 1.14 -31.45
CA GLN A 19 15.99 1.86 -30.87
C GLN A 19 14.83 0.92 -30.53
N ARG A 20 14.58 -0.11 -31.36
CA ARG A 20 13.57 -1.13 -31.08
C ARG A 20 13.96 -2.00 -29.89
N ALA A 21 15.22 -2.43 -29.83
CA ALA A 21 15.76 -3.21 -28.73
C ALA A 21 15.71 -2.42 -27.41
N GLU A 22 16.08 -1.15 -27.44
CA GLU A 22 15.98 -0.23 -26.30
C GLU A 22 14.53 -0.07 -25.84
N SER A 23 13.61 0.21 -26.76
CA SER A 23 12.17 0.34 -26.46
C SER A 23 11.59 -0.96 -25.88
N GLN A 24 12.08 -2.12 -26.32
CA GLN A 24 11.70 -3.41 -25.74
C GLN A 24 12.27 -3.57 -24.33
N ALA A 25 13.55 -3.27 -24.12
CA ALA A 25 14.19 -3.34 -22.81
C ALA A 25 13.48 -2.44 -21.78
N LEU A 26 13.15 -1.19 -22.15
CA LEU A 26 12.41 -0.27 -21.30
C LEU A 26 11.01 -0.80 -20.93
N ARG A 27 10.32 -1.45 -21.86
CA ARG A 27 9.02 -2.09 -21.58
C ARG A 27 9.16 -3.26 -20.61
N GLU A 28 10.18 -4.10 -20.75
CA GLU A 28 10.43 -5.19 -19.80
C GLU A 28 10.80 -4.67 -18.41
N VAL A 29 11.64 -3.63 -18.33
CA VAL A 29 11.95 -2.95 -17.05
C VAL A 29 10.68 -2.40 -16.41
N GLY A 30 9.81 -1.74 -17.19
CA GLY A 30 8.52 -1.23 -16.70
C GLY A 30 7.62 -2.34 -16.13
N LYS A 31 7.54 -3.50 -16.81
CA LYS A 31 6.79 -4.67 -16.31
C LYS A 31 7.36 -5.19 -15.00
N VAL A 32 8.69 -5.28 -14.88
CA VAL A 32 9.36 -5.73 -13.65
C VAL A 32 9.13 -4.75 -12.51
N ALA A 33 9.21 -3.45 -12.77
CA ALA A 33 8.93 -2.41 -11.78
C ALA A 33 7.50 -2.54 -11.23
N HIS A 34 6.49 -2.62 -12.11
CA HIS A 34 5.10 -2.82 -11.69
C HIS A 34 4.88 -4.11 -10.90
N ARG A 35 5.57 -5.20 -11.30
CA ARG A 35 5.50 -6.46 -10.57
C ARG A 35 6.12 -6.33 -9.17
N LEU A 36 7.24 -5.60 -9.05
CA LEU A 36 7.89 -5.33 -7.78
C LEU A 36 6.98 -4.50 -6.88
N ASP A 37 6.36 -3.43 -7.39
CA ASP A 37 5.40 -2.62 -6.62
C ASP A 37 4.23 -3.47 -6.10
N SER A 38 3.68 -4.34 -6.95
CA SER A 38 2.62 -5.28 -6.56
C SER A 38 3.06 -6.29 -5.49
N LEU A 39 4.31 -6.77 -5.56
CA LEU A 39 4.86 -7.68 -4.56
C LEU A 39 5.12 -6.97 -3.23
N VAL A 40 5.66 -5.75 -3.28
CA VAL A 40 5.88 -4.91 -2.10
C VAL A 40 4.55 -4.59 -1.41
N GLY A 41 3.51 -4.24 -2.18
CA GLY A 41 2.17 -4.03 -1.63
C GLY A 41 1.59 -5.27 -0.95
N ARG A 42 1.75 -6.45 -1.56
CA ARG A 42 1.30 -7.72 -0.95
C ARG A 42 2.10 -8.09 0.29
N LEU A 43 3.42 -7.89 0.28
CA LEU A 43 4.27 -8.11 1.45
C LEU A 43 3.83 -7.21 2.60
N HIS A 44 3.55 -5.94 2.32
CA HIS A 44 3.08 -5.00 3.33
C HIS A 44 1.73 -5.40 3.93
N ALA A 45 0.79 -5.88 3.10
CA ALA A 45 -0.49 -6.40 3.59
C ALA A 45 -0.30 -7.63 4.50
N ILE A 46 0.57 -8.57 4.10
CA ILE A 46 0.89 -9.76 4.90
C ILE A 46 1.57 -9.37 6.22
N ASP A 47 2.49 -8.39 6.19
CA ASP A 47 3.16 -7.90 7.39
C ASP A 47 2.16 -7.27 8.37
N LEU A 48 1.14 -6.56 7.86
CA LEU A 48 0.07 -6.00 8.68
C LEU A 48 -0.80 -7.10 9.28
N GLU A 49 -1.25 -8.07 8.49
CA GLU A 49 -2.02 -9.23 8.96
C GLU A 49 -1.27 -10.02 10.04
N LEU A 50 0.03 -10.27 9.82
CA LEU A 50 0.89 -10.92 10.80
C LEU A 50 0.98 -10.11 12.09
N ALA A 51 1.13 -8.79 12.00
CA ALA A 51 1.25 -7.95 13.17
C ALA A 51 -0.08 -7.83 13.95
N MET A 52 -1.23 -7.91 13.27
CA MET A 52 -2.54 -8.05 13.91
C MET A 52 -2.66 -9.38 14.65
N ALA A 53 -2.29 -10.50 14.01
CA ALA A 53 -2.30 -11.82 14.66
C ALA A 53 -1.34 -11.87 15.87
N GLU A 54 -0.17 -11.23 15.79
CA GLU A 54 0.75 -11.06 16.90
C GLU A 54 0.11 -10.26 18.05
N SER A 55 -0.64 -9.19 17.75
CA SER A 55 -1.39 -8.41 18.73
C SER A 55 -2.46 -9.24 19.42
N ASP A 56 -3.23 -10.02 18.66
CA ASP A 56 -4.28 -10.89 19.19
C ASP A 56 -3.68 -11.95 20.12
N LEU A 57 -2.57 -12.58 19.71
CA LEU A 57 -1.85 -13.54 20.55
C LEU A 57 -1.36 -12.91 21.86
N VAL A 58 -0.83 -11.68 21.80
CA VAL A 58 -0.42 -10.91 22.99
C VAL A 58 -1.61 -10.61 23.89
N SER A 59 -2.78 -10.30 23.33
CA SER A 59 -4.00 -10.02 24.11
C SER A 59 -4.51 -11.25 24.86
N VAL A 60 -4.42 -12.44 24.27
CA VAL A 60 -4.88 -13.71 24.88
C VAL A 60 -3.86 -14.28 25.87
N SER A 61 -2.58 -14.30 25.49
CA SER A 61 -1.54 -15.03 26.24
C SER A 61 -0.62 -14.15 27.08
N GLY A 62 -0.67 -12.83 26.89
CA GLY A 62 0.25 -11.87 27.48
C GLY A 62 1.59 -11.79 26.74
N LEU A 63 2.24 -10.62 26.80
CA LEU A 63 3.43 -10.31 26.01
C LEU A 63 4.59 -11.31 26.20
N SER A 64 4.90 -11.68 27.44
CA SER A 64 6.03 -12.56 27.74
C SER A 64 5.83 -13.97 27.19
N ARG A 65 4.62 -14.51 27.28
CA ARG A 65 4.29 -15.85 26.78
C ARG A 65 4.18 -15.86 25.25
N ALA A 66 3.54 -14.85 24.67
CA ALA A 66 3.51 -14.68 23.21
C ALA A 66 4.93 -14.58 22.63
N ALA A 67 5.83 -13.83 23.28
CA ALA A 67 7.22 -13.71 22.86
C ALA A 67 7.96 -15.07 22.89
N GLN A 68 7.71 -15.91 23.89
CA GLN A 68 8.24 -17.27 23.94
C GLN A 68 7.68 -18.15 22.83
N LEU A 69 6.36 -18.11 22.59
CA LEU A 69 5.70 -18.91 21.55
C LEU A 69 6.16 -18.55 20.13
N LEU A 70 6.50 -17.28 19.90
CA LEU A 70 6.98 -16.77 18.62
C LEU A 70 8.50 -16.77 18.51
N GLU A 71 9.21 -17.28 19.51
CA GLU A 71 10.68 -17.31 19.58
C GLU A 71 11.32 -15.92 19.36
N ARG A 72 10.70 -14.87 19.91
CA ARG A 72 11.12 -13.47 19.77
C ARG A 72 11.40 -12.79 21.07
N GLN A 73 12.16 -11.69 20.99
CA GLN A 73 12.37 -10.84 22.15
C GLN A 73 11.08 -10.05 22.48
N PRO A 74 10.68 -9.95 23.77
CA PRO A 74 9.49 -9.20 24.16
C PRO A 74 9.49 -7.73 23.71
N ARG A 75 10.69 -7.11 23.65
CA ARG A 75 10.86 -5.74 23.17
C ARG A 75 10.54 -5.60 21.68
N GLU A 76 10.95 -6.58 20.88
CA GLU A 76 10.70 -6.61 19.45
C GLU A 76 9.22 -6.81 19.17
N LEU A 77 8.59 -7.79 19.83
CA LEU A 77 7.16 -8.06 19.71
C LEU A 77 6.32 -6.84 20.12
N ARG A 78 6.68 -6.17 21.21
CA ARG A 78 6.02 -4.93 21.64
C ARG A 78 6.12 -3.81 20.59
N ARG A 79 7.28 -3.67 19.94
CA ARG A 79 7.47 -2.67 18.87
C ARG A 79 6.56 -2.98 17.67
N ARG A 80 6.50 -4.24 17.24
CA ARG A 80 5.67 -4.69 16.10
C ARG A 80 4.18 -4.47 16.35
N VAL A 81 3.68 -4.91 17.51
CA VAL A 81 2.27 -4.69 17.91
C VAL A 81 1.93 -3.20 17.97
N LYS A 82 2.84 -2.36 18.50
CA LYS A 82 2.64 -0.90 18.53
C LYS A 82 2.53 -0.30 17.11
N LEU A 83 3.40 -0.72 16.19
CA LEU A 83 3.36 -0.23 14.80
C LEU A 83 2.09 -0.69 14.07
N ALA A 84 1.64 -1.92 14.31
CA ALA A 84 0.39 -2.44 13.78
C ALA A 84 -0.83 -1.63 14.25
N ALA A 85 -0.87 -1.32 15.55
CA ALA A 85 -1.94 -0.50 16.13
C ALA A 85 -1.95 0.94 15.57
N GLN A 86 -0.79 1.48 15.18
CA GLN A 86 -0.70 2.78 14.53
C GLN A 86 -1.20 2.71 13.08
N ALA A 87 -0.76 1.71 12.31
CA ALA A 87 -1.23 1.50 10.95
C ALA A 87 -2.75 1.27 10.87
N ALA A 88 -3.31 0.46 11.78
CA ALA A 88 -4.75 0.24 11.88
C ALA A 88 -5.52 1.49 12.37
N GLY A 89 -4.87 2.39 13.10
CA GLY A 89 -5.44 3.65 13.57
C GLY A 89 -5.49 4.73 12.49
N ASP A 90 -4.51 4.75 11.58
CA ASP A 90 -4.42 5.70 10.47
C ASP A 90 -5.38 5.34 9.31
N ASP A 91 -5.78 4.07 9.18
CA ASP A 91 -6.83 3.62 8.26
C ASP A 91 -8.27 3.91 8.75
N LYS A 92 -8.43 4.54 9.92
CA LYS A 92 -9.75 5.00 10.37
C LYS A 92 -10.17 6.17 9.48
N PRO A 93 -11.25 6.05 8.67
CA PRO A 93 -11.75 7.18 7.90
C PRO A 93 -12.04 8.35 8.86
N PRO A 94 -11.72 9.61 8.47
CA PRO A 94 -12.01 10.75 9.30
C PRO A 94 -13.49 10.71 9.64
N GLY A 95 -13.76 10.60 10.94
CA GLY A 95 -15.06 10.27 11.47
C GLY A 95 -16.18 11.07 10.81
N ALA A 96 -17.27 10.38 10.53
CA ALA A 96 -18.58 10.98 10.36
C ALA A 96 -18.74 12.09 11.41
N ARG A 97 -18.74 13.34 10.95
CA ARG A 97 -19.17 14.47 11.77
C ARG A 97 -20.55 14.09 12.34
N PRO A 98 -20.78 14.17 13.65
CA PRO A 98 -22.15 14.14 14.14
C PRO A 98 -22.84 15.33 13.47
N ALA A 99 -23.86 15.06 12.66
CA ALA A 99 -24.73 16.10 12.15
C ALA A 99 -25.24 16.85 13.38
N ALA A 100 -24.81 18.11 13.50
CA ALA A 100 -25.23 19.00 14.55
C ALA A 100 -26.76 18.94 14.63
N GLY A 101 -27.26 18.65 15.83
CA GLY A 101 -28.68 18.64 16.12
C GLY A 101 -29.30 19.98 15.73
N THR A 102 -30.12 19.96 14.71
CA THR A 102 -31.24 20.89 14.60
C THR A 102 -32.40 20.24 15.33
N GLY A 103 -32.47 20.50 16.63
CA GLY A 103 -33.66 20.23 17.42
C GLY A 103 -34.81 21.09 16.91
N THR A 104 -35.66 20.52 16.06
CA THR A 104 -36.96 21.10 15.75
C THR A 104 -37.91 20.72 16.89
N SER A 105 -38.09 21.65 17.82
CA SER A 105 -39.08 21.59 18.89
C SER A 105 -40.50 21.76 18.31
N PRO A 106 -41.52 20.99 18.75
CA PRO A 106 -42.90 21.17 18.30
C PRO A 106 -43.57 22.27 19.12
N GLY A 107 -43.67 23.48 18.55
CA GLY A 107 -44.37 24.62 19.14
C GLY A 107 -45.80 24.71 18.61
N ALA A 108 -46.77 24.49 19.48
CA ALA A 108 -48.20 24.60 19.24
C ALA A 108 -48.60 26.00 18.73
N HIS A 109 -49.50 26.06 17.74
CA HIS A 109 -50.21 27.28 17.38
C HIS A 109 -51.54 27.39 18.16
N PRO A 110 -51.88 28.59 18.67
CA PRO A 110 -53.11 28.82 19.42
C PRO A 110 -54.33 28.95 18.50
N SER A 111 -55.46 28.47 19.00
CA SER A 111 -56.79 28.64 18.43
C SER A 111 -57.15 30.12 18.29
N THR A 112 -57.68 30.52 17.14
CA THR A 112 -58.54 31.70 17.02
C THR A 112 -59.50 31.53 15.85
N THR A 113 -60.78 31.34 16.19
CA THR A 113 -62.03 31.91 15.62
C THR A 113 -63.15 30.89 15.78
#